data_AF-Q6BYY2-F1
#
_entry.id   AF-Q6BYY2-F1
#
_cell.length_a   1.000
_cell.length_b   1.000
_cell.length_c   1.000
_cell.angle_alpha   90.00
_cell.angle_beta   90.00
_cell.angle_gamma   90.00
#
_symmetry.space_group_name_H-M   'P 1'
#
loop_
_entity.id
_entity.type
_entity.pdbx_description
1 polymer ?
#
loop_
_entity_poly.entity_id
_entity_poly.type
_entity_poly.pdbx_seq_one_letter_code
_entity_poly.pdbx_strand_id
1 'polypeptide(L)'
;MLRISKMCYGVSAKAGYRTATSKPIEFLPSHLVVQKPYDFHAIHTNYGWFIIPKPYYAYRWTTSNIHKAIEDRYPDIKDVPRSHEMLQKVVDDWGQTVDLSTKPITTKTTRADIKKQKDDALYRTQLKEDMPSLVTPSKQTTVPKKRSRLGTVTFIHAWNYYFSITHPKYSHLDKKESRREIANEWNAMTTEEKDDYREAYANLLNDGKDIHKGKIVSREEKLKKQFKKKKSDDK
;
A
#
# COMPACT_ATOMS: atom_id res chain seq x y z
N MET A 1 -20.45 -37.56 41.81
CA MET A 1 -20.52 -37.79 40.36
C MET A 1 -21.81 -37.18 39.83
N LEU A 2 -21.76 -36.11 39.02
CA LEU A 2 -22.78 -35.78 38.02
C LEU A 2 -22.29 -34.63 37.15
N ARG A 3 -22.33 -34.88 35.83
CA ARG A 3 -21.72 -34.12 34.74
C ARG A 3 -22.56 -32.87 34.43
N ILE A 4 -21.93 -31.72 34.31
CA ILE A 4 -22.51 -30.55 33.63
C ILE A 4 -21.88 -30.47 32.24
N SER A 5 -22.67 -30.87 31.24
CA SER A 5 -22.35 -30.78 29.82
C SER A 5 -22.65 -29.35 29.34
N LYS A 6 -21.62 -28.59 28.96
CA LYS A 6 -21.76 -27.35 28.19
C LYS A 6 -21.31 -27.60 26.76
N MET A 7 -22.27 -27.78 25.87
CA MET A 7 -22.10 -27.67 24.42
C MET A 7 -21.85 -26.19 24.08
N CYS A 8 -20.66 -25.88 23.60
CA CYS A 8 -20.39 -24.64 22.88
C CYS A 8 -20.23 -24.98 21.40
N TYR A 9 -21.18 -24.54 20.58
CA TYR A 9 -21.12 -24.61 19.13
C TYR A 9 -20.00 -23.71 18.62
N GLY A 10 -18.96 -24.33 18.03
CA GLY A 10 -17.87 -23.63 17.36
C GLY A 10 -18.30 -23.18 15.96
N VAL A 11 -18.49 -21.88 15.78
CA VAL A 11 -18.65 -21.25 14.46
C VAL A 11 -17.25 -21.10 13.84
N SER A 12 -16.91 -22.04 12.95
CA SER A 12 -15.65 -22.03 12.19
C SER A 12 -15.74 -21.02 11.03
N ALA A 13 -15.42 -19.76 11.29
CA ALA A 13 -15.15 -18.76 10.25
C ALA A 13 -13.68 -18.86 9.80
N LYS A 14 -13.42 -19.65 8.74
CA LYS A 14 -12.11 -19.65 8.06
C LYS A 14 -11.99 -18.41 7.17
N ALA A 15 -11.60 -17.28 7.76
CA ALA A 15 -11.09 -16.15 7.01
C ALA A 15 -9.65 -16.46 6.58
N GLY A 16 -9.49 -16.94 5.33
CA GLY A 16 -8.19 -17.15 4.70
C GLY A 16 -7.49 -15.82 4.42
N TYR A 17 -6.81 -15.25 5.41
CA TYR A 17 -5.84 -14.19 5.17
C TYR A 17 -4.59 -14.83 4.55
N ARG A 18 -4.28 -14.42 3.32
CA ARG A 18 -2.98 -14.68 2.70
C ARG A 18 -1.91 -14.07 3.60
N THR A 19 -1.16 -14.89 4.30
CA THR A 19 0.03 -14.48 5.03
C THR A 19 1.05 -14.03 3.99
N ALA A 20 1.29 -12.72 3.92
CA ALA A 20 2.47 -12.21 3.25
C ALA A 20 3.66 -12.86 3.96
N THR A 21 4.48 -13.60 3.22
CA THR A 21 5.76 -14.14 3.69
C THR A 21 6.69 -12.97 4.01
N SER A 22 6.53 -12.39 5.19
CA SER A 22 7.45 -11.38 5.71
C SER A 22 8.79 -12.06 5.94
N LYS A 23 9.83 -11.57 5.26
CA LYS A 23 11.20 -12.00 5.50
C LYS A 23 11.50 -11.88 7.01
N PRO A 24 12.27 -12.82 7.59
CA PRO A 24 12.70 -12.69 8.98
C PRO A 24 13.39 -11.34 9.15
N ILE A 25 13.00 -10.62 10.21
CA ILE A 25 13.57 -9.32 10.53
C ILE A 25 14.96 -9.60 11.12
N GLU A 26 16.00 -9.32 10.35
CA GLU A 26 17.39 -9.43 10.81
C GLU A 26 17.70 -8.27 11.77
N PHE A 27 18.36 -8.57 12.88
CA PHE A 27 18.82 -7.55 13.83
C PHE A 27 19.98 -6.76 13.20
N LEU A 28 19.85 -5.43 13.20
CA LEU A 28 20.89 -4.53 12.69
C LEU A 28 21.72 -4.00 13.86
N PRO A 29 23.04 -4.23 13.89
CA PRO A 29 23.89 -3.70 14.95
C PRO A 29 24.01 -2.17 14.88
N SER A 30 24.26 -1.55 16.05
CA SER A 30 24.25 -0.09 16.23
C SER A 30 25.27 0.68 15.36
N HIS A 31 26.38 0.06 14.95
CA HIS A 31 27.39 0.72 14.11
C HIS A 31 26.88 1.04 12.67
N LEU A 32 25.82 0.39 12.21
CA LEU A 32 25.26 0.63 10.87
C LEU A 32 24.43 1.93 10.77
N VAL A 33 24.25 2.64 11.89
CA VAL A 33 23.52 3.92 11.94
C VAL A 33 24.09 4.95 10.97
N VAL A 34 25.42 4.97 10.77
CA VAL A 34 26.07 5.91 9.84
C VAL A 34 25.61 5.68 8.40
N GLN A 35 25.38 4.42 8.01
CA GLN A 35 24.98 4.06 6.66
C GLN A 35 23.48 4.19 6.43
N LYS A 36 22.68 3.83 7.44
CA LYS A 36 21.22 3.79 7.35
C LYS A 36 20.56 4.45 8.57
N PRO A 37 20.72 5.75 8.77
CA PRO A 37 20.22 6.44 9.97
C PRO A 37 18.69 6.31 10.12
N TYR A 38 17.98 6.17 8.99
CA TYR A 38 16.53 6.02 8.96
C TYR A 38 16.02 4.68 9.50
N ASP A 39 16.86 3.67 9.71
CA ASP A 39 16.42 2.36 10.20
C ASP A 39 16.52 2.23 11.73
N PHE A 40 17.02 3.27 12.40
CA PHE A 40 17.26 3.29 13.84
C PHE A 40 16.38 4.32 14.56
N HIS A 41 16.30 4.15 15.87
CA HIS A 41 15.66 5.06 16.82
C HIS A 41 16.59 5.27 18.01
N ALA A 42 16.68 6.50 18.49
CA ALA A 42 17.40 6.83 19.71
C ALA A 42 16.44 6.76 20.90
N ILE A 43 16.84 6.07 21.96
CA ILE A 43 16.06 5.90 23.18
C ILE A 43 16.81 6.50 24.35
N HIS A 44 16.13 7.33 25.11
CA HIS A 44 16.64 7.84 26.38
C HIS A 44 16.35 6.85 27.52
N THR A 45 17.38 6.58 28.31
CA THR A 45 17.33 5.74 29.51
C THR A 45 17.98 6.50 30.67
N ASN A 46 17.90 5.95 31.89
CA ASN A 46 18.58 6.54 33.06
C ASN A 46 20.11 6.55 32.91
N TYR A 47 20.64 5.70 32.03
CA TYR A 47 22.08 5.54 31.78
C TYR A 47 22.54 6.27 30.51
N GLY A 48 21.67 7.06 29.86
CA GLY A 48 21.97 7.84 28.66
C GLY A 48 21.14 7.49 27.44
N TRP A 49 21.59 7.97 26.28
CA TRP A 49 20.97 7.73 24.97
C TRP A 49 21.56 6.49 24.30
N PHE A 50 20.71 5.59 23.83
CA PHE A 50 21.10 4.36 23.13
C PHE A 50 20.41 4.24 21.79
N ILE A 51 21.06 3.58 20.83
CA ILE A 51 20.55 3.44 19.48
C ILE A 51 20.02 2.02 19.24
N ILE A 52 18.82 1.91 18.68
CA ILE A 52 18.11 0.63 18.50
C ILE A 52 17.43 0.58 17.14
N PRO A 53 17.42 -0.57 16.46
CA PRO A 53 16.68 -0.70 15.20
C PRO A 53 15.18 -0.51 15.41
N LYS A 54 14.53 0.19 14.48
CA LYS A 54 13.08 0.48 14.50
C LYS A 54 12.18 -0.75 14.74
N PRO A 55 12.46 -1.94 14.16
CA PRO A 55 11.62 -3.12 14.40
C PRO A 55 11.53 -3.54 15.87
N TYR A 56 12.55 -3.24 16.67
CA TYR A 56 12.66 -3.61 18.08
C TYR A 56 12.18 -2.49 19.02
N TYR A 57 11.86 -1.32 18.47
CA TYR A 57 11.37 -0.19 19.23
C TYR A 57 9.87 -0.31 19.53
N ALA A 58 9.52 -0.24 20.81
CA ALA A 58 8.18 0.04 21.32
C ALA A 58 8.29 0.96 22.54
N TYR A 59 7.43 1.97 22.57
CA TYR A 59 7.40 2.97 23.64
C TYR A 59 7.22 2.30 25.01
N ARG A 60 8.05 2.67 25.99
CA ARG A 60 8.17 2.11 27.35
C ARG A 60 8.62 0.65 27.44
N TRP A 61 8.16 -0.22 26.55
CA TRP A 61 8.55 -1.64 26.55
C TRP A 61 10.05 -1.82 26.33
N THR A 62 10.59 -1.19 25.29
CA THR A 62 12.02 -1.27 24.99
C THR A 62 12.87 -0.68 26.11
N THR A 63 12.49 0.49 26.63
CA THR A 63 13.19 1.16 27.74
C THR A 63 13.24 0.29 28.99
N SER A 64 12.12 -0.32 29.39
CA SER A 64 12.07 -1.17 30.58
C SER A 64 12.90 -2.43 30.44
N ASN A 65 12.88 -3.07 29.27
CA ASN A 65 13.67 -4.28 29.04
C ASN A 65 15.17 -3.99 29.01
N ILE A 66 15.58 -2.84 28.47
CA ILE A 66 16.98 -2.42 28.48
C ILE A 66 17.45 -2.07 29.88
N HIS A 67 16.64 -1.38 30.67
CA HIS A 67 16.98 -1.12 32.08
C HIS A 67 17.25 -2.42 32.81
N LYS A 68 16.36 -3.41 32.66
CA LYS A 68 16.56 -4.75 33.24
C LYS A 68 17.83 -5.43 32.72
N ALA A 69 18.03 -5.44 31.41
CA ALA A 69 19.22 -6.09 30.81
C ALA A 69 20.54 -5.46 31.29
N ILE A 70 20.55 -4.14 31.52
CA ILE A 70 21.72 -3.43 32.05
C ILE A 70 21.90 -3.72 33.55
N GLU A 71 20.83 -3.68 34.34
CA GLU A 71 20.87 -3.95 35.79
C GLU A 71 21.23 -5.42 36.09
N ASP A 72 20.76 -6.37 35.28
CA ASP A 72 21.07 -7.79 35.41
C ASP A 72 22.55 -8.07 35.12
N ARG A 73 23.16 -7.30 34.21
CA ARG A 73 24.57 -7.46 33.84
C ARG A 73 25.53 -6.66 34.74
N TYR A 74 25.06 -5.53 35.25
CA TYR A 74 25.82 -4.60 36.09
C TYR A 74 24.95 -4.11 37.27
N PRO A 75 24.85 -4.88 38.36
CA PRO A 75 24.08 -4.47 39.54
C PRO A 75 24.73 -3.27 40.26
N ASP A 76 26.03 -3.06 40.08
CA ASP A 76 26.86 -1.98 40.64
C ASP A 76 26.79 -0.67 39.82
N ILE A 77 25.99 -0.61 38.76
CA ILE A 77 26.01 0.51 37.81
C ILE A 77 25.63 1.87 38.43
N LYS A 78 24.89 1.86 39.54
CA LYS A 78 24.53 3.08 40.28
C LYS A 78 25.73 3.69 41.01
N ASP A 79 26.68 2.86 41.42
CA ASP A 79 27.85 3.26 42.19
C ASP A 79 29.06 3.49 41.28
N VAL A 80 29.19 2.70 40.22
CA VAL A 80 30.28 2.79 39.25
C VAL A 80 29.73 3.02 37.83
N PRO A 81 29.67 4.29 37.36
CA PRO A 81 29.21 4.57 36.00
C PRO A 81 30.16 3.94 34.98
N ARG A 82 29.59 3.15 34.06
CA ARG A 82 30.34 2.45 33.01
C ARG A 82 30.41 3.29 31.72
N SER A 83 31.37 2.97 30.87
CA SER A 83 31.49 3.59 29.54
C SER A 83 30.24 3.34 28.70
N HIS A 84 29.83 4.35 27.95
CA HIS A 84 28.69 4.29 27.05
C HIS A 84 28.80 3.12 26.05
N GLU A 85 30.00 2.86 25.52
CA GLU A 85 30.23 1.76 24.55
C GLU A 85 29.94 0.38 25.14
N MET A 86 30.25 0.18 26.43
CA MET A 86 29.96 -1.09 27.10
C MET A 86 28.46 -1.29 27.27
N LEU A 87 27.74 -0.23 27.62
CA LEU A 87 26.29 -0.26 27.75
C LEU A 87 25.60 -0.45 26.40
N GLN A 88 26.09 0.18 25.33
CA GLN A 88 25.57 -0.03 23.98
C GLN A 88 25.78 -1.47 23.50
N LYS A 89 26.89 -2.14 23.87
CA LYS A 89 27.08 -3.58 23.60
C LYS A 89 26.02 -4.44 24.29
N VAL A 90 25.66 -4.13 25.55
CA VAL A 90 24.58 -4.85 26.25
C VAL A 90 23.23 -4.64 25.55
N VAL A 91 22.97 -3.43 25.04
CA VAL A 91 21.75 -3.14 24.25
C VAL A 91 21.74 -3.93 22.95
N ASP A 92 22.88 -4.04 22.27
CA ASP A 92 23.01 -4.80 21.03
C ASP A 92 22.84 -6.31 21.27
N ASP A 93 23.43 -6.86 22.35
CA ASP A 93 23.25 -8.24 22.79
C ASP A 93 21.78 -8.53 23.15
N TRP A 94 21.13 -7.60 23.85
CA TRP A 94 19.70 -7.70 24.17
C TRP A 94 18.85 -7.74 22.89
N GLY A 95 19.15 -6.90 21.90
CA GLY A 95 18.43 -6.86 20.64
C GLY A 95 18.52 -8.15 19.82
N GLN A 96 19.60 -8.91 19.97
CA GLN A 96 19.76 -10.24 19.34
C GLN A 96 18.97 -11.34 20.03
N THR A 97 18.80 -11.23 21.36
CA THR A 97 18.16 -12.28 22.18
C THR A 97 16.66 -12.06 22.37
N VAL A 98 16.15 -10.85 22.15
CA VAL A 98 14.76 -10.51 22.46
C VAL A 98 13.77 -11.16 21.49
N ASP A 99 12.73 -11.78 22.05
CA ASP A 99 11.62 -12.31 21.26
C ASP A 99 10.65 -11.19 20.90
N LEU A 100 10.53 -10.93 19.59
CA LEU A 100 9.61 -9.94 19.00
C LEU A 100 8.13 -10.28 19.25
N SER A 101 7.79 -11.53 19.61
CA SER A 101 6.41 -11.93 19.90
C SER A 101 5.84 -11.25 21.15
N THR A 102 6.72 -10.93 22.12
CA THR A 102 6.36 -10.30 23.39
C THR A 102 6.18 -8.78 23.29
N LYS A 103 6.49 -8.21 22.11
CA LYS A 103 6.39 -6.79 21.86
C LYS A 103 4.91 -6.35 21.84
N PRO A 104 4.51 -5.34 22.63
CA PRO A 104 3.15 -4.82 22.56
C PRO A 104 2.90 -4.23 21.17
N ILE A 105 1.78 -4.62 20.58
CA ILE A 105 1.33 -4.08 19.30
C ILE A 105 1.06 -2.59 19.52
N THR A 106 1.93 -1.74 18.98
CA THR A 106 1.74 -0.29 19.01
C THR A 106 0.41 0.04 18.38
N THR A 107 -0.41 0.83 19.08
CA THR A 107 -1.76 1.20 18.66
C THR A 107 -1.76 1.73 17.23
N LYS A 108 -2.77 1.31 16.46
CA LYS A 108 -2.93 1.66 15.05
C LYS A 108 -2.92 3.17 14.89
N THR A 109 -2.19 3.66 13.88
CA THR A 109 -2.15 5.06 13.46
C THR A 109 -3.57 5.60 13.40
N THR A 110 -3.87 6.64 14.19
CA THR A 110 -5.24 7.18 14.23
C THR A 110 -5.55 7.93 12.94
N ARG A 111 -6.84 8.15 12.65
CA ARG A 111 -7.25 8.96 11.49
C ARG A 111 -6.68 10.39 11.58
N ALA A 112 -6.49 10.90 12.79
CA ALA A 112 -5.88 12.20 13.04
C ALA A 112 -4.39 12.21 12.66
N ASP A 113 -3.64 11.16 13.04
CA ASP A 113 -2.22 11.03 12.68
C ASP A 113 -2.01 10.93 11.16
N ILE A 114 -2.86 10.14 10.49
CA ILE A 114 -2.83 10.02 9.03
C ILE A 114 -3.15 11.37 8.37
N LYS A 115 -4.09 12.15 8.91
CA LYS A 115 -4.40 13.49 8.40
C LYS A 115 -3.21 14.42 8.58
N LYS A 116 -2.61 14.47 9.77
CA LYS A 116 -1.42 15.27 10.07
C LYS A 116 -0.26 14.95 9.11
N GLN A 117 0.00 13.66 8.86
CA GLN A 117 1.04 13.26 7.90
C GLN A 117 0.76 13.76 6.47
N LYS A 118 -0.50 13.79 6.04
CA LYS A 118 -0.89 14.33 4.73
C LYS A 118 -0.73 15.84 4.68
N ASP A 119 -1.14 16.53 5.74
CA ASP A 119 -1.04 17.99 5.83
C ASP A 119 0.44 18.42 5.87
N ASP A 120 1.30 17.73 6.64
CA ASP A 120 2.75 17.96 6.67
C ASP A 120 3.41 17.70 5.29
N ALA A 121 2.95 16.68 4.56
CA ALA A 121 3.45 16.38 3.22
C ALA A 121 3.04 17.44 2.19
N LEU A 122 1.80 17.94 2.29
CA LEU A 122 1.32 19.03 1.46
C LEU A 122 2.13 20.31 1.70
N TYR A 123 2.35 20.65 2.97
CA TYR A 123 3.16 21.81 3.37
C TYR A 123 4.58 21.74 2.81
N ARG A 124 5.24 20.58 2.88
CA ARG A 124 6.56 20.37 2.28
C ARG A 124 6.58 20.52 0.75
N THR A 125 5.47 20.26 0.08
CA THR A 125 5.36 20.41 -1.38
C THR A 125 5.22 21.88 -1.73
N GLN A 126 4.35 22.61 -1.02
CA GLN A 126 4.17 24.04 -1.19
C GLN A 126 5.49 24.80 -0.96
N LEU A 127 6.22 24.48 0.12
CA LEU A 127 7.54 25.08 0.37
C LEU A 127 8.58 24.78 -0.71
N LYS A 128 8.46 23.65 -1.43
CA LYS A 128 9.35 23.32 -2.54
C LYS A 128 9.01 24.06 -3.81
N GLU A 129 7.74 24.44 -4.02
CA GLU A 129 7.32 25.22 -5.19
C GLU A 129 7.81 26.67 -5.11
N ASP A 130 7.99 27.21 -3.89
CA ASP A 130 8.56 28.54 -3.66
C ASP A 130 10.08 28.64 -3.89
N MET A 131 10.76 27.50 -4.13
CA MET A 131 12.17 27.43 -4.51
C MET A 131 12.29 26.92 -5.95
N PRO A 132 12.88 27.66 -6.90
CA PRO A 132 13.05 27.19 -8.27
C PRO A 132 14.03 26.01 -8.31
N SER A 133 13.51 24.78 -8.13
CA SER A 133 14.30 23.56 -8.21
C SER A 133 14.41 23.13 -9.67
N LEU A 134 15.65 23.02 -10.14
CA LEU A 134 16.00 22.43 -11.42
C LEU A 134 15.42 21.01 -11.53
N VAL A 135 14.50 20.88 -12.47
CA VAL A 135 14.02 19.69 -13.19
C VAL A 135 14.55 18.34 -12.67
N THR A 136 13.68 17.55 -12.04
CA THR A 136 13.84 16.09 -12.04
C THR A 136 12.55 15.42 -12.53
N PRO A 137 12.65 14.38 -13.37
CA PRO A 137 11.50 13.71 -13.95
C PRO A 137 10.79 12.85 -12.89
N SER A 138 9.54 13.22 -12.63
CA SER A 138 8.59 12.54 -11.75
C SER A 138 8.40 11.07 -12.15
N LYS A 139 8.67 10.16 -11.20
CA LYS A 139 8.30 8.74 -11.32
C LYS A 139 6.79 8.59 -11.25
N GLN A 140 6.22 7.92 -12.26
CA GLN A 140 4.80 7.63 -12.37
C GLN A 140 4.29 6.80 -11.18
N THR A 141 3.65 7.47 -10.23
CA THR A 141 2.93 6.80 -9.14
C THR A 141 1.64 6.20 -9.69
N THR A 142 1.43 4.89 -9.53
CA THR A 142 0.16 4.24 -9.88
C THR A 142 -0.94 4.73 -8.94
N VAL A 143 -1.76 5.67 -9.40
CA VAL A 143 -2.88 6.23 -8.65
C VAL A 143 -3.99 5.18 -8.53
N PRO A 144 -4.55 4.93 -7.33
CA PRO A 144 -5.71 4.07 -7.18
C PRO A 144 -6.90 4.66 -7.96
N LYS A 145 -7.45 3.88 -8.90
CA LYS A 145 -8.59 4.29 -9.74
C LYS A 145 -9.80 4.60 -8.87
N LYS A 146 -10.08 5.90 -8.65
CA LYS A 146 -11.37 6.34 -8.12
C LYS A 146 -12.46 5.90 -9.10
N ARG A 147 -13.51 5.24 -8.61
CA ARG A 147 -14.69 4.92 -9.42
C ARG A 147 -15.28 6.24 -9.93
N SER A 148 -15.25 6.43 -11.25
CA SER A 148 -15.86 7.60 -11.90
C SER A 148 -17.32 7.71 -11.46
N ARG A 149 -17.78 8.93 -11.17
CA ARG A 149 -19.21 9.18 -10.91
C ARG A 149 -19.99 8.82 -12.18
N LEU A 150 -21.14 8.17 -12.01
CA LEU A 150 -22.05 7.83 -13.11
C LEU A 150 -22.29 9.07 -13.97
N GLY A 151 -21.87 9.04 -15.23
CA GLY A 151 -22.10 10.11 -16.22
C GLY A 151 -20.84 10.81 -16.75
N THR A 152 -19.68 10.74 -16.08
CA THR A 152 -18.46 11.39 -16.60
C THR A 152 -17.72 10.48 -17.57
N VAL A 153 -17.74 10.84 -18.86
CA VAL A 153 -17.00 10.15 -19.93
C VAL A 153 -15.51 10.44 -19.80
N THR A 154 -14.77 9.51 -19.22
CA THR A 154 -13.30 9.51 -19.14
C THR A 154 -12.64 9.00 -20.43
N PHE A 155 -11.36 9.32 -20.63
CA PHE A 155 -10.52 8.78 -21.72
C PHE A 155 -10.43 7.25 -21.76
N ILE A 156 -10.69 6.57 -20.63
CA ILE A 156 -10.79 5.10 -20.60
C ILE A 156 -11.98 4.63 -21.46
N HIS A 157 -13.07 5.39 -21.47
CA HIS A 157 -14.23 5.09 -22.30
C HIS A 157 -13.98 5.40 -23.78
N ALA A 158 -13.32 6.52 -24.08
CA ALA A 158 -12.89 6.86 -25.43
C ALA A 158 -11.97 5.77 -26.01
N TRP A 159 -11.00 5.27 -25.22
CA TRP A 159 -10.16 4.13 -25.59
C TRP A 159 -10.98 2.88 -25.89
N ASN A 160 -11.97 2.54 -25.06
CA ASN A 160 -12.83 1.37 -25.31
C ASN A 160 -13.66 1.53 -26.59
N TYR A 161 -14.09 2.76 -26.90
CA TYR A 161 -14.78 3.09 -28.14
C TYR A 161 -13.87 2.93 -29.35
N TYR A 162 -12.71 3.58 -29.32
CA TYR A 162 -11.69 3.45 -30.35
C TYR A 162 -11.32 1.99 -30.60
N PHE A 163 -11.02 1.24 -29.55
CA PHE A 163 -10.68 -0.17 -29.65
C PHE A 163 -11.80 -1.00 -30.30
N SER A 164 -13.07 -0.69 -30.02
CA SER A 164 -14.19 -1.43 -30.61
C SER A 164 -14.38 -1.19 -32.11
N ILE A 165 -14.05 0.01 -32.60
CA ILE A 165 -14.16 0.37 -34.03
C ILE A 165 -12.93 -0.07 -34.82
N THR A 166 -11.74 -0.12 -34.21
CA THR A 166 -10.48 -0.47 -34.89
C THR A 166 -10.15 -1.95 -34.82
N HIS A 167 -10.58 -2.67 -33.78
CA HIS A 167 -10.31 -4.10 -33.64
C HIS A 167 -10.73 -4.95 -34.85
N PRO A 168 -11.87 -4.70 -35.53
CA PRO A 168 -12.23 -5.43 -36.76
C PRO A 168 -11.22 -5.28 -37.90
N LYS A 169 -10.52 -4.13 -38.01
CA LYS A 169 -9.50 -3.89 -39.05
C LYS A 169 -8.28 -4.81 -38.86
N TYR A 170 -7.98 -5.15 -37.62
CA TYR A 170 -6.87 -6.01 -37.23
C TYR A 170 -7.28 -7.48 -37.00
N SER A 171 -8.44 -7.89 -37.52
CA SER A 171 -8.93 -9.27 -37.39
C SER A 171 -8.05 -10.33 -38.04
N HIS A 172 -7.07 -9.92 -38.86
CA HIS A 172 -6.13 -10.79 -39.55
C HIS A 172 -4.87 -11.11 -38.72
N LEU A 173 -4.58 -10.35 -37.66
CA LEU A 173 -3.47 -10.63 -36.74
C LEU A 173 -3.93 -11.42 -35.52
N ASP A 174 -2.95 -11.97 -34.80
CA ASP A 174 -3.21 -12.54 -33.48
C ASP A 174 -3.81 -11.47 -32.52
N LYS A 175 -4.62 -11.94 -31.56
CA LYS A 175 -5.31 -11.08 -30.59
C LYS A 175 -4.34 -10.24 -29.75
N LYS A 176 -3.14 -10.74 -29.52
CA LYS A 176 -2.11 -10.04 -28.73
C LYS A 176 -1.43 -8.95 -29.55
N GLU A 177 -1.15 -9.23 -30.82
CA GLU A 177 -0.47 -8.31 -31.73
C GLU A 177 -1.40 -7.18 -32.19
N SER A 178 -2.63 -7.50 -32.58
CA SER A 178 -3.66 -6.51 -32.90
C SER A 178 -3.88 -5.50 -31.76
N ARG A 179 -3.94 -5.98 -30.51
CA ARG A 179 -4.07 -5.09 -29.35
C ARG A 179 -2.84 -4.20 -29.17
N ARG A 180 -1.64 -4.69 -29.47
CA ARG A 180 -0.40 -3.90 -29.36
C ARG A 180 -0.38 -2.79 -30.40
N GLU A 181 -0.71 -3.09 -31.65
CA GLU A 181 -0.73 -2.09 -32.72
C GLU A 181 -1.79 -1.01 -32.47
N ILE A 182 -3.01 -1.40 -32.07
CA ILE A 182 -4.06 -0.43 -31.71
C ILE A 182 -3.64 0.45 -30.52
N ALA A 183 -2.90 -0.11 -29.55
CA ALA A 183 -2.37 0.67 -28.43
C ALA A 183 -1.27 1.64 -28.85
N ASN A 184 -0.41 1.24 -29.80
CA ASN A 184 0.62 2.10 -30.37
C ASN A 184 -0.03 3.28 -31.12
N GLU A 185 -1.01 3.02 -31.98
CA GLU A 185 -1.78 4.06 -32.66
C GLU A 185 -2.42 5.04 -31.68
N TRP A 186 -3.08 4.53 -30.64
CA TRP A 186 -3.68 5.39 -29.62
C TRP A 186 -2.65 6.20 -28.87
N ASN A 187 -1.48 5.67 -28.58
CA ASN A 187 -0.44 6.44 -27.91
C ASN A 187 0.16 7.51 -28.84
N ALA A 188 0.22 7.24 -30.15
CA ALA A 188 0.70 8.18 -31.15
C ALA A 188 -0.29 9.34 -31.42
N MET A 189 -1.60 9.11 -31.23
CA MET A 189 -2.61 10.16 -31.39
C MET A 189 -2.45 11.30 -30.38
N THR A 190 -2.73 12.51 -30.84
CA THR A 190 -2.75 13.73 -30.03
C THR A 190 -3.90 13.74 -29.03
N THR A 191 -3.86 14.66 -28.07
CA THR A 191 -4.94 14.80 -27.08
C THR A 191 -6.24 15.28 -27.72
N GLU A 192 -6.15 16.08 -28.78
CA GLU A 192 -7.31 16.62 -29.53
C GLU A 192 -8.07 15.50 -30.24
N GLU A 193 -7.35 14.64 -31.00
CA GLU A 193 -7.96 13.48 -31.67
C GLU A 193 -8.60 12.50 -30.68
N LYS A 194 -8.01 12.34 -29.49
CA LYS A 194 -8.59 11.52 -28.43
C LYS A 194 -9.86 12.12 -27.83
N ASP A 195 -9.94 13.45 -27.82
CA ASP A 195 -11.12 14.18 -27.37
C ASP A 195 -12.27 14.06 -28.37
N ASP A 196 -12.00 14.04 -29.68
CA ASP A 196 -13.01 13.74 -30.70
C ASP A 196 -13.65 12.37 -30.46
N TYR A 197 -12.85 11.34 -30.13
CA TYR A 197 -13.37 10.01 -29.77
C TYR A 197 -14.13 10.01 -28.45
N ARG A 198 -13.77 10.88 -27.50
CA ARG A 198 -14.49 11.06 -26.24
C ARG A 198 -15.87 11.67 -26.49
N GLU A 199 -15.95 12.68 -27.35
CA GLU A 199 -17.19 13.33 -27.75
C GLU A 199 -18.09 12.40 -28.57
N ALA A 200 -17.54 11.67 -29.53
CA ALA A 200 -18.25 10.66 -30.29
C ALA A 200 -18.86 9.58 -29.37
N TYR A 201 -18.13 9.16 -28.34
CA TYR A 201 -18.66 8.21 -27.35
C TYR A 201 -19.70 8.84 -26.42
N ALA A 202 -19.58 10.12 -26.07
CA ALA A 202 -20.60 10.84 -25.31
C ALA A 202 -21.91 10.94 -26.10
N ASN A 203 -21.84 11.23 -27.40
CA ASN A 203 -23.00 11.23 -28.29
C ASN A 203 -23.63 9.83 -28.42
N LEU A 204 -22.81 8.78 -28.52
CA LEU A 204 -23.29 7.40 -28.53
C LEU A 204 -24.09 7.04 -27.25
N LEU A 205 -23.64 7.52 -26.09
CA LEU A 205 -24.34 7.34 -24.83
C LEU A 205 -25.66 8.12 -24.78
N ASN A 206 -25.71 9.32 -25.34
CA ASN A 206 -26.92 10.13 -25.46
C ASN A 206 -27.97 9.42 -26.35
N ASP A 207 -27.52 8.73 -27.41
CA ASP A 207 -28.37 7.90 -28.29
C ASP A 207 -28.88 6.60 -27.60
N GLY A 208 -28.55 6.37 -26.34
CA GLY A 208 -28.96 5.18 -25.59
C GLY A 208 -28.23 3.90 -26.01
N LYS A 209 -27.09 4.03 -26.69
CA LYS A 209 -26.21 2.92 -27.10
C LYS A 209 -24.96 2.88 -26.21
N ASP A 210 -24.45 1.69 -25.96
CA ASP A 210 -23.31 1.46 -25.07
C ASP A 210 -22.45 0.32 -25.63
N ILE A 211 -21.15 0.38 -25.42
CA ILE A 211 -20.24 -0.65 -25.89
C ILE A 211 -20.23 -1.80 -24.91
N HIS A 212 -20.45 -3.01 -25.43
CA HIS A 212 -20.30 -4.23 -24.68
C HIS A 212 -19.53 -5.26 -25.49
N LYS A 213 -18.34 -5.66 -24.98
CA LYS A 213 -17.46 -6.67 -25.59
C LYS A 213 -17.09 -6.37 -27.06
N GLY A 214 -16.72 -5.12 -27.36
CA GLY A 214 -16.28 -4.72 -28.70
C GLY A 214 -17.40 -4.57 -29.73
N LYS A 215 -18.68 -4.60 -29.32
CA LYS A 215 -19.83 -4.29 -30.17
C LYS A 215 -20.62 -3.14 -29.56
N ILE A 216 -21.14 -2.26 -30.41
CA ILE A 216 -22.12 -1.24 -30.02
C ILE A 216 -23.45 -1.95 -29.81
N VAL A 217 -23.98 -1.88 -28.59
CA VAL A 217 -25.20 -2.57 -28.16
C VAL A 217 -26.16 -1.54 -27.57
N SER A 218 -27.47 -1.67 -27.79
CA SER A 218 -28.42 -0.78 -27.12
C SER A 218 -28.39 -1.00 -25.60
N ARG A 219 -28.65 0.06 -24.83
CA ARG A 219 -28.66 0.00 -23.35
C ARG A 219 -29.64 -1.07 -22.82
N GLU A 220 -30.75 -1.26 -23.50
CA GLU A 220 -31.76 -2.28 -23.17
C GLU A 220 -31.27 -3.72 -23.39
N GLU A 221 -30.55 -3.97 -24.48
CA GLU A 221 -29.96 -5.29 -24.74
C GLU A 221 -28.83 -5.62 -23.75
N LYS A 222 -28.06 -4.61 -23.33
CA LYS A 222 -27.00 -4.76 -22.33
C LYS A 222 -27.58 -5.17 -20.97
N LEU A 223 -28.70 -4.58 -20.54
CA LEU A 223 -29.43 -4.97 -19.33
C LEU A 223 -29.96 -6.41 -19.45
N LYS A 224 -30.66 -6.75 -20.54
CA LYS A 224 -31.21 -8.12 -20.75
C LYS A 224 -30.13 -9.22 -20.73
N LYS A 225 -28.95 -8.98 -21.33
CA LYS A 225 -27.84 -9.95 -21.34
C LYS A 225 -27.17 -10.10 -19.96
N GLN A 226 -27.12 -9.04 -19.15
CA GLN A 226 -26.62 -9.13 -17.78
C GLN A 226 -27.56 -9.92 -16.86
N PHE A 227 -28.88 -9.77 -17.02
CA PHE A 227 -29.87 -10.54 -16.26
C PHE A 227 -29.86 -12.04 -16.62
N LYS A 228 -29.64 -12.40 -17.89
CA LYS A 228 -29.54 -13.82 -18.30
C LYS A 228 -28.33 -14.53 -17.69
N LYS A 229 -27.19 -13.84 -17.56
CA LYS A 229 -25.97 -14.43 -16.99
C LYS A 229 -26.09 -14.70 -15.48
N LYS A 230 -26.83 -13.86 -14.74
CA LYS A 230 -27.12 -14.12 -13.32
C LYS A 230 -27.99 -15.37 -13.09
N LYS A 231 -28.86 -15.73 -14.04
CA LYS A 231 -29.74 -16.91 -13.94
C LYS A 231 -29.05 -18.23 -14.26
N SER A 232 -27.89 -18.22 -14.95
CA SER A 232 -27.14 -19.43 -15.28
C SER A 232 -26.09 -19.81 -14.23
N ASP A 233 -25.66 -18.86 -13.41
CA ASP A 233 -24.63 -19.08 -12.37
C ASP A 233 -25.25 -19.53 -11.03
N ASP A 234 -26.59 -19.59 -10.95
CA ASP A 234 -27.38 -20.02 -9.77
C ASP A 234 -28.00 -21.42 -9.96
N LYS A 235 -27.52 -22.20 -10.94
CA LYS A 235 -28.02 -23.55 -11.25
C LYS A 235 -26.91 -24.59 -11.24
#